data_AF-A0A4U8SMM8-F1
#
_entry.id   AF-A0A4U8SMM8-F1
#
_cell.length_a   1.000
_cell.length_b   1.000
_cell.length_c   1.000
_cell.angle_alpha   90.00
_cell.angle_beta   90.00
_cell.angle_gamma   90.00
#
_symmetry.space_group_name_H-M   'P 1'
#
loop_
_entity.id
_entity.type
_entity.pdbx_description
1 polymer ?
#
loop_
_entity_poly.entity_id
_entity_poly.type
_entity_poly.pdbx_seq_one_letter_code
_entity_poly.pdbx_strand_id
1 'polypeptide(L)'
;MNAIKRYFTFKKIVILLGAVFFILFLAGGCSFKYMDWQYYEFKELCNTKAKRSIIDKELYEKSKLDEFYSTNPPNEKVQSRITKMYFKNIHKLSNKVFYEYETYFYDNYGIFLKGDEGRGWHIDFSEVLDCKPKISYKN
;
A
#
# COMPACT_ATOMS: atom_id res chain seq x y z
N MET A 1 -21.87 -28.06 -39.70
CA MET A 1 -21.33 -28.57 -38.41
C MET A 1 -22.50 -28.91 -37.49
N ASN A 2 -22.65 -30.17 -37.06
CA ASN A 2 -23.83 -30.63 -36.29
C ASN A 2 -23.99 -29.83 -34.97
N ALA A 3 -25.25 -29.56 -34.58
CA ALA A 3 -25.59 -28.80 -33.37
C ALA A 3 -24.92 -29.38 -32.10
N ILE A 4 -24.81 -30.70 -32.02
CA ILE A 4 -24.13 -31.43 -30.93
C ILE A 4 -22.64 -31.06 -30.87
N LYS A 5 -21.93 -31.06 -32.02
CA LYS A 5 -20.51 -30.64 -32.06
C LYS A 5 -20.35 -29.18 -31.64
N ARG A 6 -21.27 -28.30 -32.03
CA ARG A 6 -21.25 -26.87 -31.66
C ARG A 6 -21.44 -26.67 -30.15
N TYR A 7 -22.35 -27.42 -29.52
CA TYR A 7 -22.55 -27.41 -28.06
C TYR A 7 -21.31 -27.89 -27.30
N PHE A 8 -20.69 -28.99 -27.72
CA PHE A 8 -19.46 -29.49 -27.09
C PHE A 8 -18.30 -28.50 -27.22
N THR A 9 -18.16 -27.83 -28.37
CA THR A 9 -17.16 -26.77 -28.54
C THR A 9 -17.44 -25.58 -27.62
N PHE A 10 -18.70 -25.15 -27.50
CA PHE A 10 -19.08 -24.05 -26.62
C PHE A 10 -18.82 -24.37 -25.14
N LYS A 11 -19.18 -25.57 -24.69
CA LYS A 11 -18.91 -26.05 -23.32
C LYS A 11 -17.42 -26.01 -22.98
N LYS A 12 -16.55 -26.43 -23.92
CA LYS A 12 -15.09 -26.38 -23.73
C LYS A 12 -14.57 -24.95 -23.62
N ILE A 13 -15.08 -24.04 -24.44
CA ILE A 13 -14.72 -22.61 -24.39
C ILE A 13 -15.12 -21.99 -23.05
N VAL A 14 -16.34 -22.26 -22.57
CA VAL A 14 -16.82 -21.74 -21.28
C VAL A 14 -15.96 -22.24 -20.11
N ILE A 15 -15.59 -23.53 -20.10
CA ILE A 15 -14.71 -24.09 -19.06
C ILE A 15 -13.33 -23.42 -19.10
N LEU A 16 -12.76 -23.23 -20.30
CA LEU A 16 -11.47 -22.56 -20.45
C LEU A 16 -11.51 -21.11 -19.97
N LEU A 17 -12.56 -20.35 -20.33
CA LEU A 17 -12.75 -18.98 -19.86
C LEU A 17 -12.94 -18.93 -18.34
N GLY A 18 -13.68 -19.87 -17.75
CA GLY A 18 -13.84 -19.98 -16.30
C GLY A 18 -12.52 -20.24 -15.57
N ALA A 19 -11.69 -21.14 -16.12
CA ALA A 19 -10.37 -21.44 -15.56
C ALA A 19 -9.41 -20.24 -15.67
N VAL A 20 -9.38 -19.56 -16.82
CA VAL A 20 -8.58 -18.34 -17.00
C VAL A 20 -9.03 -17.24 -16.04
N PHE A 21 -10.34 -17.04 -15.89
CA PHE A 21 -10.88 -16.06 -14.95
C PHE A 21 -10.47 -16.38 -13.51
N PHE A 22 -10.54 -17.66 -13.11
CA PHE A 22 -10.11 -18.09 -11.77
C PHE A 22 -8.61 -17.88 -11.52
N ILE A 23 -7.76 -18.17 -12.52
CA ILE A 23 -6.32 -17.91 -12.43
C ILE A 23 -6.04 -16.41 -12.31
N LEU A 24 -6.71 -15.57 -13.12
CA LEU A 24 -6.59 -14.12 -13.03
C LEU A 24 -7.09 -13.58 -11.69
N PHE A 25 -8.17 -14.17 -11.15
CA PHE A 25 -8.72 -13.84 -9.84
C PHE A 25 -7.72 -14.14 -8.71
N LEU A 26 -6.99 -15.26 -8.79
CA LEU A 26 -5.94 -15.59 -7.83
C LEU A 26 -4.65 -14.76 -8.03
N ALA A 27 -4.24 -14.51 -9.27
CA ALA A 27 -3.02 -13.77 -9.59
C ALA A 27 -3.13 -12.26 -9.29
N GLY A 28 -4.31 -11.66 -9.47
CA GLY A 28 -4.56 -10.25 -9.15
C GLY A 28 -4.79 -9.97 -7.67
N GLY A 29 -5.06 -11.02 -6.88
CA GLY A 29 -5.49 -10.92 -5.50
C GLY A 29 -6.94 -10.40 -5.35
N CYS A 30 -7.63 -10.89 -4.33
CA CYS A 30 -8.97 -10.42 -3.98
C CYS A 30 -8.88 -9.48 -2.78
N SER A 31 -8.97 -8.16 -3.01
CA SER A 31 -9.05 -7.18 -1.93
C SER A 31 -10.49 -6.72 -1.72
N PHE A 32 -10.92 -6.68 -0.46
CA PHE A 32 -12.24 -6.19 -0.08
C PHE A 32 -12.25 -4.69 0.25
N LYS A 33 -11.17 -3.95 -0.03
CA LYS A 33 -11.03 -2.53 0.35
C LYS A 33 -12.14 -1.64 -0.20
N TYR A 34 -12.62 -1.89 -1.41
CA TYR A 34 -13.68 -1.08 -2.02
C TYR A 34 -15.07 -1.35 -1.42
N MET A 35 -15.22 -2.40 -0.63
CA MET A 35 -16.44 -2.69 0.13
C MET A 35 -16.34 -2.18 1.58
N ASP A 36 -15.16 -1.75 2.01
CA ASP A 36 -14.94 -1.20 3.34
C ASP A 36 -15.08 0.33 3.33
N TRP A 37 -15.99 0.85 4.14
CA TRP A 37 -16.18 2.30 4.26
C TRP A 37 -14.94 3.00 4.88
N GLN A 38 -14.19 2.32 5.77
CA GLN A 38 -12.97 2.87 6.38
C GLN A 38 -11.87 3.12 5.35
N TYR A 39 -11.87 2.39 4.22
CA TYR A 39 -10.93 2.64 3.14
C TYR A 39 -11.13 4.00 2.48
N TYR A 40 -12.37 4.48 2.39
CA TYR A 40 -12.68 5.80 1.84
C TYR A 40 -12.28 6.91 2.80
N GLU A 41 -12.50 6.71 4.10
CA GLU A 41 -12.01 7.64 5.13
C GLU A 41 -10.48 7.69 5.15
N PHE A 42 -9.81 6.54 5.06
CA PHE A 42 -8.36 6.47 4.89
C PHE A 42 -7.89 7.30 3.69
N LYS A 43 -8.54 7.17 2.53
CA LYS A 43 -8.22 7.98 1.34
C LYS A 43 -8.41 9.48 1.59
N GLU A 44 -9.47 9.87 2.26
CA GLU A 44 -9.73 11.26 2.60
C GLU A 44 -8.64 11.82 3.53
N LEU A 45 -8.26 11.06 4.56
CA LEU A 45 -7.17 11.42 5.47
C LEU A 45 -5.84 11.54 4.74
N CYS A 46 -5.54 10.64 3.79
CA CYS A 46 -4.36 10.74 2.94
C CYS A 46 -4.34 12.02 2.09
N ASN A 47 -5.50 12.47 1.60
CA ASN A 47 -5.57 13.62 0.71
C ASN A 47 -5.59 14.97 1.46
N THR A 48 -6.15 15.00 2.67
CA THR A 48 -6.41 16.24 3.41
C THR A 48 -5.44 16.47 4.57
N LYS A 49 -5.07 15.42 5.30
CA LYS A 49 -4.31 15.52 6.56
C LYS A 49 -2.87 15.02 6.45
N ALA A 50 -2.61 13.99 5.65
CA ALA A 50 -1.26 13.46 5.50
C ALA A 50 -0.31 14.50 4.89
N LYS A 51 0.89 14.63 5.47
CA LYS A 51 1.83 15.70 5.13
C LYS A 51 3.26 15.18 5.12
N ARG A 52 4.03 15.60 4.12
CA ARG A 52 5.49 15.49 4.10
C ARG A 52 6.05 16.89 4.02
N SER A 53 6.90 17.25 4.97
CA SER A 53 7.46 18.59 5.05
C SER A 53 8.98 18.51 5.18
N ILE A 54 9.69 19.09 4.23
CA ILE A 54 11.11 19.37 4.33
C ILE A 54 11.26 20.66 5.14
N ILE A 55 11.88 20.57 6.31
CA ILE A 55 12.15 21.72 7.19
C ILE A 55 13.44 22.40 6.77
N ASP A 56 14.49 21.62 6.53
CA ASP A 56 15.80 22.13 6.14
C ASP A 56 16.18 21.49 4.80
N LYS A 57 16.04 22.28 3.74
CA LYS A 57 16.28 21.82 2.37
C LYS A 57 17.75 21.46 2.14
N GLU A 58 18.66 22.25 2.67
CA GLU A 58 20.10 22.01 2.52
C GLU A 58 20.51 20.73 3.22
N LEU A 59 20.00 20.51 4.44
CA LEU A 59 20.26 19.29 5.18
C LEU A 59 19.59 18.07 4.52
N TYR A 60 18.37 18.23 4.00
CA TYR A 60 17.65 17.17 3.28
C TYR A 60 18.38 16.73 2.00
N GLU A 61 18.89 17.68 1.21
CA GLU A 61 19.66 17.39 0.00
C GLU A 61 21.03 16.77 0.30
N LYS A 62 21.66 17.15 1.42
CA LYS A 62 22.97 16.62 1.83
C LYS A 62 22.89 15.28 2.55
N SER A 63 21.80 14.99 3.25
CA SER A 63 21.68 13.78 4.07
C SER A 63 21.65 12.53 3.20
N LYS A 64 22.70 11.70 3.28
CA LYS A 64 22.68 10.33 2.76
C LYS A 64 21.86 9.43 3.69
N LEU A 65 21.44 8.26 3.18
CA LEU A 65 20.60 7.28 3.92
C LEU A 65 21.20 6.84 5.28
N ASP A 66 22.51 6.95 5.44
CA ASP A 66 23.27 6.58 6.64
C ASP A 66 23.51 7.75 7.62
N GLU A 67 23.22 9.00 7.26
CA GLU A 67 23.53 10.19 8.06
C GLU A 67 22.37 10.68 8.94
N PHE A 68 21.22 10.00 8.88
CA PHE A 68 20.07 10.33 9.71
C PHE A 68 19.56 9.11 10.50
N TYR A 69 18.77 9.39 11.53
CA TYR A 69 17.90 8.40 12.13
C TYR A 69 16.47 8.93 12.12
N SER A 70 15.51 8.02 11.96
CA SER A 70 14.10 8.32 12.14
C SER A 70 13.73 8.10 13.59
N THR A 71 12.94 9.02 14.13
CA THR A 71 12.29 8.80 15.42
C THR A 71 11.37 7.60 15.35
N ASN A 72 11.24 6.87 16.47
CA ASN A 72 10.19 5.88 16.60
C ASN A 72 8.85 6.62 16.60
N PRO A 73 7.97 6.37 15.61
CA PRO A 73 6.74 7.10 15.48
C PRO A 73 5.79 6.75 16.64
N PRO A 74 5.11 7.72 17.25
CA PRO A 74 3.93 7.42 18.02
C PRO A 74 2.86 6.89 17.05
N ASN A 75 2.29 5.73 17.38
CA ASN A 75 1.21 5.11 16.62
C ASN A 75 -0.10 5.46 17.33
N GLU A 76 -0.97 6.21 16.64
CA GLU A 76 -2.29 6.55 17.15
C GLU A 76 -3.33 5.76 16.35
N LYS A 77 -4.12 4.94 17.04
CA LYS A 77 -5.18 4.18 16.41
C LYS A 77 -6.39 5.10 16.21
N VAL A 78 -6.59 5.54 14.96
CA VAL A 78 -7.71 6.43 14.59
C VAL A 78 -8.99 5.62 14.51
N GLN A 79 -8.91 4.42 13.92
CA GLN A 79 -10.02 3.47 13.81
C GLN A 79 -9.54 2.03 13.89
N SER A 80 -10.46 1.06 13.82
CA SER A 80 -10.13 -0.36 13.86
C SER A 80 -9.07 -0.77 12.84
N ARG A 81 -9.12 -0.21 11.62
CA ARG A 81 -8.22 -0.52 10.49
C ARG A 81 -7.34 0.65 10.07
N ILE A 82 -7.40 1.78 10.78
CA ILE A 82 -6.64 2.99 10.42
C ILE A 82 -5.72 3.38 11.56
N THR A 83 -4.43 3.45 11.26
CA THR A 83 -3.39 3.89 12.20
C THR A 83 -2.70 5.13 11.66
N LYS A 84 -2.65 6.18 12.47
CA LYS A 84 -1.87 7.39 12.19
C LYS A 84 -0.46 7.19 12.72
N MET A 85 0.53 7.63 11.93
CA MET A 85 1.94 7.59 12.29
C MET A 85 2.60 8.91 11.97
N TYR A 86 3.54 9.31 12.82
CA TYR A 86 4.29 10.54 12.68
C TYR A 86 5.78 10.31 12.85
N PHE A 87 6.57 10.68 11.85
CA PHE A 87 8.00 10.49 11.82
C PHE A 87 8.72 11.82 11.71
N LYS A 88 9.84 11.93 12.41
CA LYS A 88 10.86 12.96 12.23
C LYS A 88 12.17 12.29 11.83
N ASN A 89 12.80 12.80 10.78
CA ASN A 89 14.20 12.46 10.48
C ASN A 89 15.11 13.53 11.06
N ILE A 90 16.11 13.06 11.81
CA ILE A 90 17.06 13.89 12.52
C ILE A 90 18.45 13.52 11.99
N HIS A 91 19.20 14.54 11.59
CA HIS A 91 20.58 14.36 11.17
C HIS A 91 21.47 14.03 12.37
N LYS A 92 22.30 12.99 12.25
CA LYS A 92 23.05 12.40 13.38
C LYS A 92 24.04 13.39 14.02
N LEU A 93 24.77 14.15 13.21
CA LEU A 93 25.85 15.02 13.70
C LEU A 93 25.34 16.35 14.25
N SER A 94 24.38 16.97 13.56
CA SER A 94 23.86 18.29 13.93
C SER A 94 22.66 18.20 14.89
N ASN A 95 22.08 17.01 15.05
CA ASN A 95 20.86 16.75 15.81
C ASN A 95 19.68 17.67 15.42
N LYS A 96 19.67 18.14 14.17
CA LYS A 96 18.60 18.98 13.62
C LYS A 96 17.57 18.13 12.89
N VAL A 97 16.30 18.44 13.11
CA VAL A 97 15.19 17.88 12.34
C VAL A 97 15.19 18.54 10.96
N PHE A 98 15.23 17.74 9.90
CA PHE A 98 15.21 18.26 8.53
C PHE A 98 13.99 17.80 7.74
N TYR A 99 13.28 16.78 8.21
CA TYR A 99 12.13 16.22 7.52
C TYR A 99 11.11 15.69 8.52
N GLU A 100 9.85 16.04 8.28
CA GLU A 100 8.67 15.60 9.03
C GLU A 100 7.71 14.87 8.09
N TYR A 101 7.14 13.78 8.58
CA TYR A 101 6.20 12.97 7.83
C TYR A 101 5.03 12.51 8.72
N GLU A 102 3.84 13.03 8.44
CA GLU A 102 2.59 12.55 9.00
C GLU A 102 1.86 11.70 7.94
N THR A 103 1.54 10.46 8.28
CA THR A 103 0.87 9.53 7.38
C THR A 103 -0.17 8.69 8.10
N TYR A 104 -0.99 8.00 7.31
CA TYR A 104 -1.97 7.04 7.77
C TYR A 104 -1.68 5.70 7.09
N PHE A 105 -1.98 4.63 7.80
CA PHE A 105 -1.91 3.25 7.34
C PHE A 105 -3.28 2.61 7.45
N TYR A 106 -3.63 1.80 6.45
CA TYR A 106 -4.89 1.06 6.40
C TYR A 106 -4.63 -0.45 6.32
N ASP A 107 -5.20 -1.19 7.27
CA ASP A 107 -5.12 -2.65 7.32
C ASP A 107 -6.15 -3.24 6.34
N ASN A 108 -5.67 -3.63 5.16
CA ASN A 108 -6.47 -4.19 4.08
C ASN A 108 -6.51 -5.71 4.15
N TYR A 109 -7.70 -6.28 4.33
CA TYR A 109 -7.90 -7.72 4.32
C TYR A 109 -8.30 -8.21 2.92
N GLY A 110 -7.75 -9.36 2.55
CA GLY A 110 -7.93 -9.93 1.21
C GLY A 110 -7.22 -11.25 1.05
N ILE A 111 -7.05 -11.68 -0.19
CA ILE A 111 -6.19 -12.82 -0.55
C ILE A 111 -5.17 -12.26 -1.53
N PHE A 112 -3.90 -12.22 -1.13
CA PHE A 112 -2.82 -11.65 -1.93
C PHE A 112 -1.81 -12.73 -2.24
N LEU A 113 -1.69 -13.09 -3.52
CA LEU A 113 -0.65 -13.98 -3.98
C LEU A 113 0.64 -13.17 -4.13
N LYS A 114 1.64 -13.49 -3.31
CA LYS A 114 2.95 -12.85 -3.34
C LYS A 114 4.02 -13.88 -3.62
N GLY A 115 5.13 -13.44 -4.16
CA GLY A 115 6.24 -14.33 -4.45
C GLY A 115 7.26 -13.63 -5.31
N ASP A 116 8.50 -14.08 -5.16
CA ASP A 116 9.62 -13.69 -5.99
C ASP A 116 10.35 -14.98 -6.39
N GLU A 117 11.01 -14.97 -7.54
CA GLU A 117 11.60 -16.14 -8.21
C GLU A 117 12.60 -16.88 -7.31
N GLY A 118 13.19 -16.21 -6.31
CA GLY A 118 14.12 -16.78 -5.33
C GLY A 118 13.53 -17.16 -3.95
N ARG A 119 12.29 -16.80 -3.64
CA ARG A 119 11.65 -17.04 -2.31
C ARG A 119 10.38 -17.90 -2.36
N GLY A 120 9.89 -18.21 -3.57
CA GLY A 120 8.68 -18.99 -3.77
C GLY A 120 7.40 -18.18 -3.59
N TRP A 121 6.28 -18.82 -3.91
CA TRP A 121 4.94 -18.22 -3.86
C TRP A 121 4.30 -18.48 -2.50
N HIS A 122 3.68 -17.45 -1.92
CA HIS A 122 2.93 -17.51 -0.68
C HIS A 122 1.66 -16.68 -0.76
N ILE A 123 0.71 -16.97 0.13
CA ILE A 123 -0.59 -16.30 0.21
C ILE A 123 -0.62 -15.50 1.51
N ASP A 124 -0.85 -14.20 1.39
CA ASP A 124 -1.13 -13.31 2.51
C ASP A 124 -2.62 -13.01 2.59
N PHE A 125 -3.15 -12.91 3.80
CA PHE A 125 -4.56 -12.56 4.04
C PHE A 125 -4.79 -11.09 4.39
N SER A 126 -3.70 -10.33 4.52
CA SER A 126 -3.73 -8.91 4.81
C SER A 126 -2.53 -8.20 4.21
N GLU A 127 -2.72 -6.96 3.81
CA GLU A 127 -1.65 -6.03 3.44
C GLU A 127 -1.89 -4.69 4.14
N VAL A 128 -0.82 -3.97 4.43
CA VAL A 128 -0.92 -2.61 4.97
C VAL A 128 -0.76 -1.63 3.81
N LEU A 129 -1.74 -0.76 3.60
CA LEU A 129 -1.69 0.32 2.62
C LEU A 129 -1.21 1.60 3.28
N ASP A 130 -0.23 2.28 2.69
CA ASP A 130 0.31 3.54 3.18
C ASP A 130 -0.11 4.73 2.30
N CYS A 131 -0.29 5.91 2.91
CA CYS A 131 -0.42 7.13 2.13
C CYS A 131 0.92 7.53 1.51
N LYS A 132 0.89 8.12 0.31
CA LYS A 132 2.05 8.80 -0.29
C LYS A 132 1.77 10.28 -0.55
N PRO A 133 1.66 11.11 0.50
CA PRO A 133 1.38 12.54 0.32
C PRO A 133 2.52 13.24 -0.41
N LYS A 134 2.17 14.36 -1.07
CA LYS A 134 3.14 15.20 -1.78
C LYS A 134 4.09 15.87 -0.80
N ILE A 135 5.33 16.07 -1.24
CA ILE A 135 6.35 16.79 -0.47
C ILE A 135 6.05 18.28 -0.53
N SER A 136 6.08 18.93 0.63
CA SER A 136 5.99 20.37 0.82
C SER A 136 7.25 20.90 1.49
N TYR A 137 7.57 22.17 1.27
CA TYR A 137 8.62 22.86 2.01
C TYR A 137 7.98 23.66 3.13
N LYS A 138 8.52 23.53 4.34
CA LYS A 138 8.11 24.35 5.48
C LYS A 138 8.85 25.68 5.33
N ASN A 139 8.13 26.74 5.01
CA ASN A 139 8.67 28.11 5.01
C ASN A 139 8.95 28.58 6.44
#